data_AF-A0A6S6QV13-F1
#
_entry.id   AF-A0A6S6QV13-F1
#
_cell.length_a   1.000
_cell.length_b   1.000
_cell.length_c   1.000
_cell.angle_alpha   90.00
_cell.angle_beta   90.00
_cell.angle_gamma   90.00
#
_symmetry.space_group_name_H-M   'P 1'
#
loop_
_entity.id
_entity.type
_entity.pdbx_description
1 polymer ?
#
loop_
_entity_poly.entity_id
_entity_poly.type
_entity_poly.pdbx_seq_one_letter_code
_entity_poly.pdbx_strand_id
1 'polypeptide(L)' 'MAQITAYGTPLDREKLRVLATLEGKSQSEWIVDQIRRLYFKSFGDIEPDRVVPPQK' A
#
# COMPACT_ATOMS: atom_id res chain seq x y z
N MET A 1 15.93 -5.79 -6.62
CA MET A 1 14.96 -4.79 -6.13
C MET A 1 13.63 -5.05 -6.84
N ALA A 2 12.52 -5.09 -6.11
CA ALA A 2 11.19 -5.24 -6.72
C ALA A 2 10.59 -3.86 -6.99
N GLN A 3 9.98 -3.68 -8.16
CA GLN A 3 9.33 -2.43 -8.58
C GLN A 3 7.82 -2.59 -8.49
N ILE A 4 7.13 -1.61 -7.88
CA ILE A 4 5.67 -1.52 -7.87
C ILE A 4 5.28 -0.31 -8.73
N THR A 5 4.41 -0.53 -9.71
CA THR A 5 3.81 0.53 -10.54
C THR A 5 2.34 0.66 -10.18
N ALA A 6 1.91 1.86 -9.81
CA ALA A 6 0.51 2.17 -9.53
C ALA A 6 -0.03 3.17 -10.57
N TYR A 7 -1.23 2.90 -11.08
CA TYR A 7 -1.94 3.78 -12.00
C TYR A 7 -3.07 4.48 -11.25
N GLY A 8 -3.21 5.79 -11.46
CA GLY A 8 -4.25 6.59 -10.84
C GLY A 8 -4.48 7.87 -11.65
N THR A 9 -5.51 8.62 -11.26
CA THR A 9 -5.80 9.91 -11.87
C THR A 9 -4.82 10.98 -11.37
N PRO A 10 -4.71 12.14 -12.06
CA PRO A 10 -3.97 13.28 -11.53
C PRO A 10 -4.43 13.71 -10.13
N LEU A 11 -5.74 13.59 -9.84
CA LEU A 11 -6.30 13.91 -8.53
C LEU A 11 -5.81 12.93 -7.44
N ASP A 12 -5.66 11.65 -7.77
CA ASP A 12 -5.14 10.67 -6.81
C ASP A 12 -3.68 10.94 -6.46
N ARG A 13 -2.88 11.43 -7.42
CA ARG A 13 -1.51 11.86 -7.18
C ARG A 13 -1.44 13.03 -6.21
N GLU A 14 -2.33 14.02 -6.33
CA GLU A 14 -2.38 15.15 -5.40
C GLU A 14 -2.82 14.71 -4.00
N LYS A 15 -3.85 13.87 -3.90
CA LYS A 15 -4.27 13.29 -2.61
C LYS A 15 -3.12 12.53 -1.94
N LEU A 16 -2.42 11.68 -2.70
CA LEU A 16 -1.26 10.94 -2.21
C LEU A 16 -0.15 11.88 -1.72
N ARG A 17 0.14 12.96 -2.46
CA ARG A 17 1.14 13.95 -2.05
C ARG A 17 0.79 14.56 -0.69
N VAL A 18 -0.47 14.96 -0.50
CA VAL A 18 -0.93 15.55 0.76
C VAL A 18 -0.82 14.55 1.91
N LEU A 19 -1.28 13.31 1.72
CA LEU A 19 -1.23 12.27 2.75
C LEU A 19 0.20 11.94 3.17
N ALA A 20 1.10 11.75 2.20
CA ALA A 20 2.51 11.47 2.47
C ALA A 20 3.19 12.64 3.22
N THR A 21 2.89 13.88 2.82
CA THR A 21 3.42 15.09 3.48
C THR A 21 2.98 15.18 4.94
N LEU A 22 1.70 14.90 5.24
CA LEU A 22 1.17 14.95 6.61
C LEU A 22 1.86 13.95 7.55
N GLU A 23 2.35 12.83 7.00
CA GLU A 23 3.08 11.81 7.76
C GLU A 23 4.61 11.99 7.69
N GLY A 24 5.12 13.03 7.01
CA GLY A 24 6.55 13.25 6.85
C GLY A 24 7.27 12.18 6.03
N LYS A 25 6.57 11.55 5.07
CA LYS A 25 7.08 10.45 4.24
C LYS A 25 7.13 10.83 2.76
N SER A 26 7.93 10.10 1.99
CA SER A 26 7.77 10.08 0.53
C SER A 26 6.47 9.37 0.15
N GLN A 27 5.96 9.67 -1.06
CA GLN A 27 4.76 9.01 -1.58
C GLN A 27 4.92 7.49 -1.68
N SER A 28 6.10 7.01 -2.07
CA SER A 28 6.41 5.58 -2.19
C SER A 28 6.45 4.89 -0.83
N GLU A 29 7.10 5.50 0.17
CA GLU A 29 7.10 4.97 1.55
C GLU A 29 5.67 4.89 2.10
N TRP A 30 4.88 5.93 1.88
CA TRP A 30 3.48 5.95 2.32
C TRP A 30 2.68 4.80 1.70
N ILE A 31 2.79 4.56 0.39
CA ILE A 31 2.12 3.44 -0.29
C ILE A 31 2.54 2.09 0.30
N VAL A 32 3.85 1.88 0.47
CA VAL A 32 4.38 0.61 1.03
C VAL A 32 3.87 0.38 2.46
N ASP A 33 3.82 1.42 3.27
CA ASP A 33 3.24 1.36 4.61
C ASP A 33 1.76 1.03 4.58
N GLN A 34 0.97 1.59 3.66
CA GLN A 34 -0.44 1.23 3.52
C GLN A 34 -0.62 -0.23 3.13
N ILE A 35 0.21 -0.76 2.22
CA ILE A 35 0.18 -2.19 1.85
C ILE A 35 0.43 -3.05 3.09
N ARG A 36 1.48 -2.76 3.87
CA ARG A 36 1.82 -3.50 5.10
C ARG A 36 0.69 -3.45 6.12
N ARG A 37 0.13 -2.26 6.37
CA ARG A 37 -0.96 -2.06 7.33
C ARG A 37 -2.22 -2.83 6.92
N LEU A 38 -2.62 -2.74 5.66
CA LEU A 38 -3.80 -3.43 5.14
C LEU A 38 -3.62 -4.95 5.14
N TYR A 39 -2.43 -5.43 4.77
CA TYR A 39 -2.12 -6.85 4.80
C TYR A 39 -2.17 -7.39 6.24
N PHE A 40 -1.45 -6.75 7.18
CA PHE A 40 -1.45 -7.16 8.57
C PHE A 40 -2.86 -7.12 9.20
N LYS A 41 -3.66 -6.09 8.88
CA LYS A 41 -5.04 -6.00 9.33
C LYS A 41 -5.91 -7.17 8.83
N SER A 42 -5.61 -7.71 7.64
CA SER A 42 -6.40 -8.76 7.01
C SER A 42 -5.91 -10.17 7.35
N PHE A 43 -4.60 -10.35 7.50
CA PHE A 43 -3.95 -11.66 7.57
C PHE A 43 -2.91 -11.80 8.70
N GLY A 44 -2.66 -10.74 9.48
CA GLY A 44 -1.61 -10.73 10.51
C GLY A 44 -0.21 -10.89 9.91
N ASP A 45 0.63 -11.70 10.57
CA ASP A 45 2.01 -12.00 10.16
C ASP A 45 2.12 -13.24 9.26
N ILE A 46 1.00 -13.71 8.70
CA ILE A 46 1.00 -14.84 7.77
C ILE A 46 1.77 -14.43 6.50
N GLU A 47 2.60 -15.33 5.97
CA GLU A 47 3.31 -15.06 4.71
C GLU A 47 2.34 -15.07 3.51
N PRO A 48 2.52 -14.21 2.48
CA PRO A 48 1.60 -14.09 1.34
C PRO A 48 1.32 -15.39 0.58
N ASP A 49 2.28 -16.31 0.52
CA ASP A 49 2.17 -17.63 -0.12
C ASP A 49 1.22 -18.59 0.62
N ARG A 50 0.91 -18.31 1.89
CA ARG A 50 0.00 -19.11 2.72
C ARG A 50 -1.42 -18.55 2.79
N VAL A 51 -1.67 -17.37 2.20
CA VAL A 51 -3.01 -16.79 2.15
C VAL A 51 -3.78 -17.43 1.00
N VAL A 52 -4.78 -18.26 1.32
CA VAL A 52 -5.75 -18.75 0.34
C VAL A 52 -6.84 -17.69 0.21
N PRO A 53 -6.91 -16.91 -0.89
CA PRO A 53 -8.01 -15.97 -1.06
C PRO A 53 -9.31 -16.77 -1.13
N PRO A 54 -10.41 -16.28 -0.51
CA PRO A 54 -11.69 -16.97 -0.60
C PRO A 54 -12.04 -17.14 -2.07
N GLN A 55 -12.16 -18.41 -2.50
CA GLN A 55 -12.71 -18.74 -3.81
C GLN A 55 -14.17 -18.25 -3.79
N LYS A 56 -14.47 -17.24 -4.60
CA LYS A 56 -15.85 -16.84 -4.86
C LYS A 56 -16.52 -17.82 -5.80
#